data_AF-A0A0B7HM36-F1
#
_entry.id   AF-A0A0B7HM36-F1
#
_cell.length_a   1.000
_cell.length_b   1.000
_cell.length_c   1.000
_cell.angle_alpha   90.00
_cell.angle_beta   90.00
_cell.angle_gamma   90.00
#
_symmetry.space_group_name_H-M   'P 1'
#
loop_
_entity.id
_entity.type
_entity.pdbx_description
1 polymer ?
#
loop_
_entity_poly.entity_id
_entity_poly.type
_entity_poly.pdbx_seq_one_letter_code
_entity_poly.pdbx_strand_id
1 'polypeptide(L)'
;MSKIPLFWNRATKRAFFISFAYVIFFHFRRKNSEKVIFKSAEGEVILQEGFAQYSEKWYRSLSGKLFLTDKRMVFKSNKSSEISIRLEEIEHIHYNYLLGFIPNGIKISTKDANYVFSPDNQDFWRNTLETNSKLKN
;
A
#
# COMPACT_ATOMS: atom_id res chain seq x y z
N MET A 1 -21.51 -7.67 44.10
CA MET A 1 -20.40 -7.50 43.14
C MET A 1 -20.21 -8.80 42.37
N SER A 2 -20.78 -8.92 41.17
CA SER A 2 -20.61 -10.11 40.32
C SER A 2 -19.22 -10.10 39.69
N LYS A 3 -18.37 -11.07 40.05
CA LYS A 3 -17.13 -11.36 39.34
C LYS A 3 -17.51 -11.91 37.96
N ILE A 4 -17.28 -11.15 36.89
CA ILE A 4 -17.41 -11.65 35.53
C ILE A 4 -16.32 -12.70 35.34
N PRO A 5 -16.63 -13.99 35.11
CA PRO A 5 -15.59 -14.97 34.85
C PRO A 5 -15.16 -14.79 33.38
N LEU A 6 -13.97 -14.21 33.19
CA LEU A 6 -13.36 -14.05 31.88
C LEU A 6 -12.85 -15.41 31.37
N PHE A 7 -13.76 -16.29 30.98
CA PHE A 7 -13.44 -17.58 30.37
C PHE A 7 -12.92 -17.36 28.94
N TRP A 8 -11.62 -17.10 28.83
CA TRP A 8 -10.90 -17.23 27.58
C TRP A 8 -10.84 -18.71 27.17
N ASN A 9 -11.72 -19.14 26.26
CA ASN A 9 -11.62 -20.47 25.67
C ASN A 9 -10.35 -20.56 24.79
N ARG A 10 -9.91 -21.78 24.44
CA ARG A 10 -8.68 -21.97 23.63
C ARG A 10 -8.74 -21.23 22.29
N ALA A 11 -9.93 -21.07 21.71
CA ALA A 11 -10.11 -20.40 20.43
C ALA A 11 -9.91 -18.88 20.53
N THR A 12 -10.44 -18.22 21.57
CA THR A 12 -10.25 -16.77 21.77
C THR A 12 -8.80 -16.43 22.08
N LYS A 13 -8.09 -17.27 22.86
CA LYS A 13 -6.65 -17.12 23.08
C LYS A 13 -5.87 -17.22 21.76
N ARG A 14 -6.16 -18.24 20.93
CA ARG A 14 -5.53 -18.42 19.62
C ARG A 14 -5.79 -17.24 18.70
N ALA A 15 -7.05 -16.77 18.61
CA ALA A 15 -7.40 -15.60 17.82
C ALA A 15 -6.60 -14.36 18.25
N PHE A 16 -6.51 -14.10 19.56
CA PHE A 16 -5.71 -13.00 20.09
C PHE A 16 -4.22 -13.12 19.71
N PHE A 17 -3.61 -14.30 19.87
CA PHE A 17 -2.20 -14.49 19.49
C PHE A 17 -1.98 -14.33 17.98
N ILE A 18 -2.91 -14.81 17.14
CA ILE A 18 -2.84 -14.63 15.68
C ILE A 18 -2.94 -13.15 15.32
N SER A 19 -3.90 -12.42 15.90
CA SER A 19 -4.05 -10.98 15.68
C SER A 19 -2.82 -10.20 16.15
N PHE A 20 -2.30 -10.53 17.34
CA PHE A 20 -1.11 -9.89 17.90
C PHE A 20 0.14 -10.15 17.04
N ALA A 21 0.34 -11.41 16.61
CA ALA A 21 1.42 -11.76 15.70
C ALA A 21 1.31 -11.00 14.36
N TYR A 22 0.10 -10.83 13.84
CA TYR A 22 -0.15 -10.07 12.61
C TYR A 22 0.21 -8.58 12.78
N VAL A 23 -0.16 -7.97 13.92
CA VAL A 23 0.21 -6.58 14.24
C VAL A 23 1.72 -6.42 14.31
N ILE A 24 2.42 -7.32 15.01
CA ILE A 24 3.89 -7.30 15.08
C ILE A 24 4.51 -7.45 13.69
N PHE A 25 4.04 -8.43 12.91
CA PHE A 25 4.53 -8.69 11.56
C PHE A 25 4.38 -7.46 10.66
N PHE A 26 3.21 -6.81 10.69
CA PHE A 26 2.96 -5.61 9.92
C PHE A 26 3.82 -4.43 10.39
N HIS A 27 3.99 -4.26 11.70
CA HIS A 27 4.87 -3.23 12.27
C HIS A 27 6.33 -3.36 11.78
N PHE A 28 6.89 -4.58 11.81
CA PHE A 28 8.25 -4.81 11.29
C PHE A 28 8.36 -4.56 9.79
N ARG A 29 7.34 -4.94 9.00
CA ARG A 29 7.33 -4.65 7.55
C ARG A 29 7.34 -3.15 7.27
N ARG A 30 6.51 -2.38 8.00
CA ARG A 30 6.47 -0.92 7.91
C ARG A 30 7.81 -0.30 8.28
N LYS A 31 8.38 -0.68 9.44
CA LYS A 31 9.69 -0.18 9.89
C LYS A 31 10.81 -0.45 8.86
N ASN A 32 10.75 -1.59 8.17
CA ASN A 32 11.73 -1.89 7.11
C ASN A 32 11.55 -1.01 5.86
N SER A 33 10.32 -0.61 5.52
CA SER A 33 10.08 0.30 4.40
C SER A 33 10.52 1.75 4.65
N GLU A 34 10.60 2.19 5.91
CA GLU A 34 11.08 3.53 6.26
C GLU A 34 12.54 3.75 5.85
N LYS A 35 13.31 2.66 5.71
CA LYS A 35 14.71 2.69 5.23
C LYS A 35 14.82 2.84 3.71
N VAL A 36 13.71 2.70 2.98
CA VAL A 36 13.71 2.82 1.53
C VAL A 36 13.77 4.29 1.15
N ILE A 37 14.90 4.68 0.55
CA ILE A 37 15.13 6.03 0.05
C ILE A 37 14.94 6.02 -1.47
N PHE A 38 14.10 6.94 -1.94
CA PHE A 38 13.98 7.30 -3.34
C PHE A 38 14.62 8.68 -3.54
N LYS A 39 15.53 8.78 -4.51
CA LYS A 39 16.08 10.06 -4.95
C LYS A 39 15.30 10.46 -6.19
N SER A 40 14.47 11.49 -6.08
CA SER A 40 13.75 12.03 -7.23
C SER A 40 14.75 12.56 -8.26
N ALA A 41 14.34 12.56 -9.53
CA ALA A 41 15.13 13.18 -10.59
C ALA A 41 15.22 14.70 -10.38
N GLU A 42 16.18 15.35 -11.02
CA GLU A 42 16.31 16.80 -10.94
C GLU A 42 15.03 17.51 -11.41
N GLY A 43 14.51 18.41 -10.59
CA GLY A 43 13.24 19.11 -10.84
C GLY A 43 11.99 18.23 -10.74
N GLU A 44 12.03 17.08 -10.06
CA GLU A 44 10.87 16.25 -9.72
C GLU A 44 10.52 16.41 -8.23
N VAL A 45 9.27 16.73 -7.95
CA VAL A 45 8.77 17.02 -6.59
C VAL A 45 7.99 15.82 -6.07
N ILE A 46 8.34 15.33 -4.88
CA ILE A 46 7.58 14.29 -4.20
C ILE A 46 6.31 14.91 -3.61
N LEU A 47 5.15 14.47 -4.09
CA LEU A 47 3.84 14.91 -3.61
C LEU A 47 3.38 14.07 -2.43
N GLN A 48 3.68 12.76 -2.45
CA GLN A 48 3.30 11.82 -1.40
C GLN A 48 4.25 10.63 -1.35
N GLU A 49 4.44 10.08 -0.16
CA GLU A 49 5.16 8.83 0.03
C GLU A 49 4.58 8.04 1.21
N GLY A 50 4.72 6.71 1.18
CA GLY A 50 4.16 5.86 2.23
C GLY A 50 4.44 4.38 2.02
N PHE A 51 4.22 3.59 3.06
CA PHE A 51 4.35 2.14 2.98
C PHE A 51 3.34 1.58 1.97
N ALA A 52 3.79 0.65 1.14
CA ALA A 52 2.90 -0.10 0.26
C ALA A 52 3.40 -1.53 0.05
N GLN A 53 2.48 -2.41 -0.33
CA GLN A 53 2.81 -3.70 -0.92
C GLN A 53 2.50 -3.69 -2.41
N TYR A 54 3.38 -4.25 -3.23
CA TYR A 54 3.12 -4.51 -4.64
C TYR A 54 2.81 -5.99 -4.84
N SER A 55 1.70 -6.31 -5.52
CA SER A 55 1.35 -7.68 -5.89
C SER A 55 2.03 -8.01 -7.23
N GLU A 56 3.12 -8.77 -7.16
CA GLU A 56 3.82 -9.28 -8.35
C GLU A 56 3.03 -10.43 -8.98
N LYS A 57 2.44 -11.29 -8.12
CA LYS A 57 1.54 -12.39 -8.47
C LYS A 57 0.47 -12.53 -7.39
N TRP A 58 -0.58 -13.29 -7.67
CA TRP A 58 -1.66 -13.54 -6.70
C TRP A 58 -1.18 -14.11 -5.35
N TYR A 59 -0.07 -14.84 -5.33
CA TYR A 59 0.52 -15.45 -4.12
C TYR A 59 1.78 -14.73 -3.61
N ARG A 60 2.24 -13.68 -4.29
CA ARG A 60 3.52 -13.03 -3.98
C ARG A 60 3.38 -11.51 -3.94
N SER A 61 3.65 -10.95 -2.76
CA SER A 61 3.73 -9.50 -2.57
C SER A 61 5.14 -9.05 -2.14
N LEU A 62 5.56 -7.91 -2.68
CA LEU A 62 6.77 -7.21 -2.29
C LEU A 62 6.40 -6.07 -1.35
N SER A 63 7.07 -5.98 -0.20
CA SER A 63 6.95 -4.81 0.69
C SER A 63 7.94 -3.75 0.29
N GLY A 64 7.51 -2.49 0.36
CA GLY A 64 8.31 -1.35 -0.05
C GLY A 64 7.67 -0.03 0.34
N LYS A 65 8.14 1.02 -0.33
CA LYS A 65 7.59 2.37 -0.22
C LYS A 65 7.09 2.79 -1.61
N LEU A 66 5.88 3.32 -1.64
CA LEU A 66 5.30 3.96 -2.81
C LEU A 66 5.58 5.46 -2.71
N PHE A 67 5.87 6.07 -3.83
CA PHE A 67 6.11 7.50 -3.99
C PHE A 67 5.25 7.97 -5.15
N LEU A 68 4.60 9.11 -4.97
CA LEU A 68 3.95 9.86 -6.04
C LEU A 68 4.70 11.18 -6.18
N THR A 69 5.14 11.45 -7.39
CA THR A 69 5.72 12.74 -7.77
C THR A 69 4.79 13.48 -8.71
N ASP A 70 5.17 14.71 -9.05
CA ASP A 70 4.49 15.51 -10.09
C ASP A 70 4.59 14.88 -11.50
N LYS A 71 5.43 13.85 -11.69
CA LYS A 71 5.70 13.23 -13.01
C LYS A 71 5.35 11.75 -13.09
N ARG A 72 5.50 11.00 -12.00
CA ARG A 72 5.37 9.54 -11.99
C ARG A 72 5.01 8.99 -10.62
N MET A 73 4.53 7.76 -10.63
CA MET A 73 4.42 6.94 -9.45
C MET A 73 5.57 5.93 -9.42
N VAL A 74 6.27 5.84 -8.30
CA VAL A 74 7.43 4.96 -8.13
C VAL A 74 7.20 4.05 -6.93
N PHE A 75 7.27 2.75 -7.12
CA PHE A 75 7.33 1.78 -6.04
C PHE A 75 8.74 1.23 -5.92
N LYS A 76 9.31 1.30 -4.72
CA LYS A 76 10.63 0.74 -4.42
C LYS A 76 10.52 -0.30 -3.32
N SER A 77 10.89 -1.53 -3.65
CA SER A 77 10.84 -2.65 -2.72
C SER A 77 11.99 -2.58 -1.71
N ASN A 78 11.79 -3.19 -0.53
CA ASN A 78 12.85 -3.34 0.47
C ASN A 78 14.04 -4.19 -0.04
N LYS A 79 13.87 -4.90 -1.16
CA LYS A 79 14.89 -5.73 -1.82
C LYS A 79 15.50 -5.06 -3.05
N SER A 80 15.36 -3.74 -3.19
CA SER A 80 15.93 -2.91 -4.26
C SER A 80 15.33 -3.12 -5.66
N SER A 81 14.13 -3.72 -5.77
CA SER A 81 13.36 -3.70 -7.02
C SER A 81 12.62 -2.37 -7.14
N GLU A 82 12.56 -1.81 -8.33
CA GLU A 82 11.87 -0.55 -8.60
C GLU A 82 10.85 -0.71 -9.74
N ILE A 83 9.69 -0.09 -9.57
CA ILE A 83 8.65 0.05 -10.59
C ILE A 83 8.40 1.54 -10.72
N SER A 84 8.51 2.07 -11.93
CA SER A 84 8.28 3.49 -12.22
C SER A 84 7.25 3.57 -13.33
N ILE A 85 6.15 4.26 -13.07
CA ILE A 85 5.02 4.44 -13.99
C ILE A 85 4.83 5.93 -14.19
N ARG A 86 4.97 6.45 -15.41
CA ARG A 86 4.74 7.88 -15.65
C ARG A 86 3.25 8.18 -15.52
N LEU A 87 2.91 9.37 -15.00
CA LEU A 87 1.49 9.73 -14.83
C LEU A 87 0.76 9.80 -16.18
N GLU A 88 1.47 10.16 -17.26
CA GLU A 88 0.95 10.18 -18.63
C GLU A 88 0.67 8.79 -19.23
N GLU A 89 1.24 7.72 -18.65
CA GLU A 89 1.03 6.33 -19.10
C GLU A 89 -0.16 5.67 -18.40
N ILE A 90 -0.71 6.30 -17.36
CA ILE A 90 -1.84 5.78 -16.60
C ILE A 90 -3.12 6.01 -17.40
N GLU A 91 -3.76 4.93 -17.84
CA GLU A 91 -5.05 4.99 -18.54
C GLU A 91 -6.22 4.90 -17.55
N HIS A 92 -6.09 4.02 -16.56
CA HIS A 92 -7.15 3.81 -15.56
C HIS A 92 -6.57 3.61 -14.16
N ILE A 93 -7.27 4.17 -13.18
CA ILE A 93 -7.03 3.94 -11.75
C ILE A 93 -8.29 3.29 -11.18
N HIS A 94 -8.13 2.11 -10.58
CA HIS A 94 -9.21 1.42 -9.89
C HIS A 94 -8.86 1.20 -8.42
N TYR A 95 -9.84 1.43 -7.56
CA TYR A 95 -9.67 1.37 -6.12
C TYR A 95 -10.37 0.12 -5.57
N ASN A 96 -9.60 -0.79 -4.99
CA ASN A 96 -10.07 -2.08 -4.50
C ASN A 96 -10.57 -1.96 -3.06
N TYR A 97 -11.65 -2.68 -2.77
CA TYR A 97 -12.21 -2.78 -1.42
C TYR A 97 -12.29 -4.24 -0.97
N LEU A 98 -11.64 -4.57 0.14
CA LEU A 98 -11.81 -5.82 0.83
C LEU A 98 -13.22 -5.86 1.45
N LEU A 99 -13.94 -6.96 1.22
CA LEU A 99 -15.34 -7.15 1.64
C LEU A 99 -16.31 -6.06 1.14
N GLY A 100 -15.92 -5.28 0.12
CA GLY A 100 -16.75 -4.23 -0.46
C GLY A 100 -16.73 -2.88 0.27
N PHE A 101 -16.08 -2.76 1.44
CA PHE A 101 -16.07 -1.50 2.21
C PHE A 101 -14.74 -1.14 2.86
N ILE A 102 -13.78 -2.08 2.98
CA ILE A 102 -12.46 -1.78 3.55
C ILE A 102 -11.49 -1.45 2.41
N PRO A 103 -11.04 -0.20 2.24
CA PRO A 103 -10.04 0.15 1.22
C PRO A 103 -8.81 -0.74 1.37
N ASN A 104 -8.38 -1.42 0.30
CA ASN A 104 -7.28 -2.39 0.36
C ASN A 104 -6.35 -2.41 -0.86
N GLY A 105 -6.55 -1.53 -1.85
CA GLY A 105 -5.58 -1.38 -2.91
C GLY A 105 -5.93 -0.37 -4.00
N ILE A 106 -4.90 -0.06 -4.77
CA ILE A 106 -4.93 0.80 -5.95
C ILE A 106 -4.38 -0.05 -7.10
N LYS A 107 -5.22 -0.28 -8.10
CA LYS A 107 -4.85 -0.89 -9.36
C LYS A 107 -4.62 0.21 -10.39
N ILE A 108 -3.42 0.26 -10.94
CA ILE A 108 -3.04 1.15 -12.04
C ILE A 108 -2.96 0.31 -13.30
N SER A 109 -3.68 0.73 -14.33
CA SER A 109 -3.63 0.13 -15.66
C SER A 109 -2.95 1.10 -16.62
N THR A 110 -1.93 0.60 -17.31
CA THR A 110 -1.29 1.25 -18.45
C THR A 110 -1.60 0.44 -19.72
N LYS A 111 -1.17 0.93 -20.88
CA LYS A 111 -1.28 0.20 -22.15
C LYS A 111 -0.68 -1.20 -22.11
N ASP A 112 0.44 -1.33 -21.40
CA ASP A 112 1.27 -2.53 -21.43
C ASP A 112 1.03 -3.47 -20.25
N ALA A 113 0.55 -2.94 -19.12
CA ALA A 113 0.55 -3.67 -17.86
C ALA A 113 -0.50 -3.22 -16.85
N ASN A 114 -0.72 -4.08 -15.85
CA ASN A 114 -1.52 -3.78 -14.68
C ASN A 114 -0.65 -3.90 -13.43
N TYR A 115 -0.72 -2.91 -12.56
CA TYR A 115 0.03 -2.85 -11.31
C TYR A 115 -0.94 -2.75 -10.14
N VAL A 116 -0.79 -3.61 -9.13
CA VAL A 116 -1.65 -3.60 -7.95
C VAL A 116 -0.83 -3.29 -6.71
N PHE A 117 -1.17 -2.16 -6.09
CA PHE A 117 -0.54 -1.68 -4.86
C PHE A 117 -1.54 -1.73 -3.71
N SER A 118 -1.10 -2.13 -2.52
CA SER A 118 -1.86 -2.02 -1.27
C SER A 118 -1.13 -1.06 -0.32
N PRO A 119 -1.41 0.25 -0.41
CA PRO A 119 -0.87 1.23 0.51
C PRO A 119 -1.55 1.15 1.89
N ASP A 120 -0.92 1.75 2.90
CA ASP A 120 -1.46 1.83 4.27
C ASP A 120 -2.75 2.67 4.40
N ASN A 121 -2.91 3.72 3.61
CA ASN A 121 -4.10 4.58 3.60
C ASN A 121 -4.55 4.91 2.16
N GLN A 122 -5.34 4.02 1.56
CA GLN A 122 -5.81 4.17 0.18
C GLN A 122 -6.53 5.50 -0.08
N ASP A 123 -7.37 5.98 0.84
CA ASP A 123 -8.14 7.20 0.62
C ASP A 123 -7.23 8.44 0.56
N PHE A 124 -6.15 8.45 1.35
CA PHE A 124 -5.15 9.50 1.27
C PHE A 124 -4.45 9.50 -0.10
N TRP A 125 -4.07 8.32 -0.61
CA TRP A 125 -3.50 8.19 -1.96
C TRP A 125 -4.49 8.55 -3.07
N ARG A 126 -5.77 8.16 -2.93
CA ARG A 126 -6.85 8.50 -3.86
C ARG A 126 -6.95 10.01 -4.02
N ASN A 127 -7.06 10.73 -2.91
CA ASN A 127 -7.22 12.19 -2.92
C ASN A 127 -6.07 12.88 -3.65
N THR A 128 -4.82 12.45 -3.39
CA THR A 128 -3.65 13.05 -4.04
C THR A 128 -3.58 12.70 -5.52
N LEU A 129 -3.89 11.45 -5.90
CA LEU A 129 -3.94 11.03 -7.31
C LEU A 129 -5.04 11.78 -8.06
N GLU A 130 -6.24 11.89 -7.53
CA GLU A 130 -7.35 12.61 -8.17
C GLU A 130 -7.10 14.12 -8.28
N THR A 131 -6.31 14.70 -7.35
CA THR A 131 -5.94 16.12 -7.40
C THR A 131 -4.84 16.42 -8.41
N ASN A 132 -3.86 15.52 -8.56
CA ASN A 132 -2.61 15.80 -9.29
C ASN A 132 -2.47 15.04 -10.61
N SER A 133 -3.18 13.93 -10.78
CA SER A 133 -3.27 13.31 -12.09
C SER A 133 -4.19 14.18 -12.94
N LYS A 134 -3.79 14.44 -14.20
CA LYS A 134 -4.67 15.05 -15.20
C LYS A 134 -5.89 14.17 -15.53
N LEU A 135 -6.09 13.07 -14.82
CA LEU A 135 -7.24 12.15 -14.90
C LEU A 135 -8.48 12.78 -14.23
N LYS A 136 -8.72 14.06 -14.51
CA LYS A 136 -10.06 14.62 -14.42
C LYS A 136 -10.82 14.04 -15.62
N ASN A 137 -11.89 13.30 -15.34
CA ASN A 137 -12.96 13.13 -16.31
C ASN A 137 -13.42 14.50 -16.81
#